data_AF-A0A9W8R6J8-F1
#
_entry.id   AF-A0A9W8R6J8-F1
#
_cell.length_a   1.000
_cell.length_b   1.000
_cell.length_c   1.000
_cell.angle_alpha   90.00
_cell.angle_beta   90.00
_cell.angle_gamma   90.00
#
_symmetry.space_group_name_H-M   'P 1'
#
loop_
_entity.id
_entity.type
_entity.pdbx_description
1 polymer ?
#
loop_
_entity_poly.entity_id
_entity_poly.type
_entity_poly.pdbx_seq_one_letter_code
_entity_poly.pdbx_strand_id
1 'polypeptide(L)'
;MTELFDGTSQGWKLHLQGAKRLLSTLKFQHGDMLTGHFKFSVKLARFLDSAATTSTCKPPLIDNETVTTSLDLTEDVNGEDTAVYGIPKELFHLVDRINDLASKRGTRVDDRSEALFRHEAGKIQEQLDNWAYDYGGLPGAVASLSPSNDDVLHATIAYEWALRLRLHQITEGYSLGDKVSECVERIIESAQKVRYGSSVESCLLFPLVMAGGSCDCLGQRLIVQDRLMVMERTCGFGYIHQSRELVEKVWKRRETEPIVNWARIRYEEMGGLALY
;
A
#
# COMPACT_ATOMS: atom_id res chain seq x y z
N MET A 1 9.59 13.41 16.92
CA MET A 1 9.07 12.03 16.81
C MET A 1 7.55 11.99 16.89
N THR A 2 6.90 12.80 17.75
CA THR A 2 5.43 12.89 17.88
C THR A 2 4.73 13.08 16.53
N GLU A 3 5.19 14.02 15.70
CA GLU A 3 4.64 14.26 14.35
C GLU A 3 4.60 13.02 13.42
N LEU A 4 5.51 12.05 13.61
CA LEU A 4 5.55 10.81 12.82
C LEU A 4 4.44 9.85 13.29
N PHE A 5 4.27 9.72 14.60
CA PHE A 5 3.22 8.90 15.22
C PHE A 5 1.83 9.53 15.06
N ASP A 6 1.76 10.86 15.03
CA ASP A 6 0.55 11.63 14.78
C ASP A 6 0.16 11.61 13.29
N GLY A 7 1.05 11.14 12.41
CA GLY A 7 0.85 11.05 10.96
C GLY A 7 0.91 12.38 10.21
N THR A 8 1.41 13.45 10.84
CA THR A 8 1.41 14.82 10.29
C THR A 8 2.78 15.24 9.75
N SER A 9 3.79 14.37 9.88
CA SER A 9 5.16 14.68 9.49
C SER A 9 5.29 14.93 7.98
N GLN A 10 5.63 16.17 7.63
CA GLN A 10 6.04 16.51 6.27
C GLN A 10 7.50 16.10 5.96
N GLY A 11 8.24 15.66 6.99
CA GLY A 11 9.65 15.28 6.94
C GLY A 11 9.91 13.81 6.60
N TRP A 12 8.90 13.00 6.27
CA TRP A 12 9.05 11.55 6.00
C TRP A 12 10.18 11.26 4.99
N LYS A 13 10.30 12.07 3.94
CA LYS A 13 11.35 11.96 2.93
C LYS A 13 12.74 12.12 3.54
N LEU A 14 12.92 13.06 4.45
CA LEU A 14 14.20 13.28 5.14
C LEU A 14 14.53 12.11 6.06
N HIS A 15 13.53 11.53 6.73
CA HIS A 15 13.71 10.35 7.58
C HIS A 15 14.14 9.13 6.76
N LEU A 16 13.48 8.85 5.63
CA LEU A 16 13.86 7.75 4.74
C LEU A 16 15.23 7.98 4.08
N GLN A 17 15.54 9.22 3.67
CA GLN A 17 16.87 9.55 3.16
C GLN A 17 17.96 9.40 4.23
N GLY A 18 17.67 9.77 5.48
CA GLY A 18 18.54 9.55 6.62
C GLY A 18 18.78 8.05 6.86
N ALA A 19 17.71 7.25 6.87
CA ALA A 19 17.78 5.81 7.01
C ALA A 19 18.61 5.16 5.88
N LYS A 20 18.36 5.55 4.61
CA LYS A 20 19.16 5.09 3.46
C LYS A 20 20.65 5.38 3.67
N ARG A 21 21.01 6.60 4.06
CA ARG A 21 22.40 7.00 4.32
C ARG A 21 23.04 6.20 5.45
N LEU A 22 22.32 6.00 6.56
CA LEU A 22 22.81 5.21 7.70
C LEU A 22 23.07 3.76 7.29
N LEU A 23 22.12 3.13 6.60
CA LEU A 23 22.26 1.76 6.12
C LEU A 23 23.43 1.60 5.13
N SER A 24 23.58 2.53 4.19
CA SER A 24 24.72 2.53 3.26
C SER A 24 26.07 2.71 3.98
N THR A 25 26.11 3.59 4.99
CA THR A 25 27.33 3.82 5.78
C THR A 25 27.70 2.60 6.60
N LEU A 26 26.73 1.97 7.26
CA LEU A 26 26.94 0.76 8.05
C LEU A 26 27.44 -0.40 7.18
N LYS A 27 26.87 -0.58 5.98
CA LYS A 27 27.35 -1.56 5.00
C LYS A 27 28.80 -1.29 4.58
N PHE A 28 29.14 -0.03 4.30
CA PHE A 28 30.51 0.34 3.93
C PHE A 28 31.51 0.07 5.07
N GLN A 29 31.11 0.28 6.32
CA GLN A 29 31.98 0.08 7.49
C GLN A 29 32.17 -1.38 7.89
N HIS A 30 31.13 -2.22 7.76
CA HIS A 30 31.13 -3.60 8.28
C HIS A 30 31.24 -4.67 7.17
N GLY A 31 31.25 -4.28 5.89
CA GLY A 31 31.29 -5.21 4.76
C GLY A 31 30.10 -6.18 4.77
N ASP A 32 30.33 -7.43 4.39
CA ASP A 32 29.31 -8.50 4.32
C ASP A 32 29.04 -9.18 5.68
N MET A 33 29.62 -8.72 6.80
CA MET A 33 29.24 -9.18 8.14
C MET A 33 27.90 -8.57 8.56
N LEU A 34 26.84 -9.00 7.89
CA LEU A 34 25.49 -8.50 8.07
C LEU A 34 24.79 -9.32 9.14
N THR A 35 24.65 -8.75 10.33
CA THR A 35 23.86 -9.35 11.41
C THR A 35 22.37 -9.45 11.01
N GLY A 36 21.61 -10.36 11.63
CA GLY A 36 20.16 -10.46 11.40
C GLY A 36 19.43 -9.12 11.64
N HIS A 37 19.88 -8.31 12.59
CA HIS A 37 19.35 -6.97 12.85
C HIS A 37 19.58 -6.00 11.68
N PHE A 38 20.70 -6.10 10.97
CA PHE A 38 20.93 -5.30 9.77
C PHE A 38 19.97 -5.71 8.65
N LYS A 39 19.82 -7.02 8.40
CA LYS A 39 18.88 -7.54 7.39
C LYS A 39 17.44 -7.09 7.68
N PHE A 40 17.00 -7.22 8.93
CA PHE A 40 15.70 -6.72 9.38
C PHE A 40 15.55 -5.21 9.16
N SER A 41 16.55 -4.41 9.52
CA SER A 41 16.51 -2.95 9.36
C SER A 41 16.40 -2.52 7.90
N VAL A 42 17.07 -3.24 6.98
CA VAL A 42 16.95 -3.00 5.54
C VAL A 42 15.56 -3.39 5.02
N LYS A 43 15.02 -4.54 5.43
CA LYS A 43 13.64 -4.97 5.09
C LYS A 43 12.61 -3.96 5.60
N LEU A 44 12.73 -3.52 6.86
CA LEU A 44 11.87 -2.50 7.45
C LEU A 44 11.96 -1.16 6.72
N ALA A 45 13.17 -0.69 6.39
CA ALA A 45 13.35 0.56 5.66
C ALA A 45 12.69 0.51 4.27
N ARG A 46 12.76 -0.64 3.58
CA ARG A 46 12.06 -0.86 2.32
C ARG A 46 10.56 -0.87 2.46
N PHE A 47 10.04 -1.61 3.44
CA PHE A 47 8.61 -1.63 3.73
C PHE A 47 8.09 -0.21 3.95
N LEU A 48 8.76 0.58 4.79
CA LEU A 48 8.39 1.97 5.07
C LEU A 48 8.49 2.88 3.85
N ASP A 49 9.47 2.65 2.97
CA ASP A 49 9.63 3.41 1.72
C ASP A 49 8.50 3.09 0.74
N SER A 50 8.23 1.80 0.47
CA SER A 50 7.12 1.37 -0.38
C SER A 50 5.76 1.83 0.16
N ALA A 51 5.53 1.71 1.48
CA ALA A 51 4.35 2.24 2.16
C ALA A 51 4.17 3.76 1.91
N ALA A 52 5.26 4.53 2.02
CA ALA A 52 5.20 5.98 1.81
C ALA A 52 4.90 6.35 0.34
N THR A 53 5.22 5.51 -0.64
CA THR A 53 4.93 5.78 -2.07
C THR A 53 3.44 5.92 -2.35
N THR A 54 2.59 5.12 -1.71
CA THR A 54 1.12 5.18 -1.85
C THR A 54 0.59 6.57 -1.50
N SER A 55 1.18 7.14 -0.46
CA SER A 55 0.82 8.46 0.06
C SER A 55 1.57 9.62 -0.53
N THR A 56 2.50 9.38 -1.42
CA THR A 56 3.22 10.47 -2.08
C THR A 56 2.96 10.45 -3.58
N CYS A 57 2.47 9.33 -4.11
CA CYS A 57 2.40 9.03 -5.53
C CYS A 57 3.75 9.30 -6.22
N LYS A 58 4.83 9.06 -5.49
CA LYS A 58 6.21 9.17 -5.97
C LYS A 58 6.87 7.80 -5.92
N PRO A 59 7.87 7.56 -6.79
CA PRO A 59 8.70 6.37 -6.73
C PRO A 59 9.35 6.15 -5.35
N PRO A 60 9.62 4.89 -4.96
CA PRO A 60 10.40 4.60 -3.77
C PRO A 60 11.80 5.23 -3.85
N LEU A 61 12.34 5.66 -2.71
CA LEU A 61 13.66 6.28 -2.61
C LEU A 61 14.79 5.25 -2.54
N ILE A 62 14.50 4.01 -2.15
CA ILE A 62 15.45 2.91 -1.97
C ILE A 62 15.34 1.96 -3.15
N ASP A 63 16.27 2.13 -4.09
CA ASP A 63 16.37 1.38 -5.34
C ASP A 63 16.61 -0.12 -5.09
N ASN A 64 16.12 -0.97 -5.99
CA ASN A 64 16.22 -2.42 -5.82
C ASN A 64 17.67 -2.92 -5.68
N GLU A 65 18.59 -2.32 -6.43
CA GLU A 65 20.02 -2.63 -6.47
C GLU A 65 20.74 -2.38 -5.14
N THR A 66 20.30 -1.36 -4.38
CA THR A 66 20.95 -0.97 -3.10
C THR A 66 20.82 -2.08 -2.05
N VAL A 67 19.85 -2.97 -2.19
CA VAL A 67 19.57 -4.01 -1.20
C VAL A 67 19.82 -5.41 -1.75
N THR A 68 19.66 -5.67 -3.06
CA THR A 68 20.11 -6.96 -3.64
C THR A 68 21.61 -7.13 -3.50
N THR A 69 22.41 -6.06 -3.60
CA THR A 69 23.85 -6.13 -3.24
C THR A 69 24.10 -6.30 -1.74
N SER A 70 23.08 -6.12 -0.88
CA SER A 70 23.19 -6.17 0.59
C SER A 70 22.61 -7.44 1.19
N LEU A 71 21.93 -8.26 0.39
CA LEU A 71 21.31 -9.49 0.80
C LEU A 71 21.78 -10.52 -0.20
N ASP A 72 22.96 -11.10 0.02
CA ASP A 72 23.32 -12.34 -0.67
C ASP A 72 22.15 -13.31 -0.49
N LEU A 73 21.62 -13.76 -1.63
CA LEU A 73 20.40 -14.57 -1.85
C LEU A 73 20.51 -15.98 -1.25
N THR A 74 21.01 -16.10 -0.02
CA THR A 74 20.96 -17.31 0.78
C THR A 74 19.64 -17.29 1.53
N GLU A 75 18.66 -17.97 0.91
CA GLU A 75 17.38 -18.44 1.44
C GLU A 75 16.73 -17.52 2.50
N ASP A 76 15.75 -16.74 2.03
CA ASP A 76 14.76 -16.10 2.90
C ASP A 76 14.23 -17.14 3.90
N VAL A 77 14.59 -16.97 5.17
CA VAL A 77 13.88 -17.64 6.25
C VAL A 77 12.47 -17.05 6.21
N ASN A 78 11.56 -17.84 5.66
CA ASN A 78 10.14 -17.57 5.34
C ASN A 78 9.34 -16.86 6.46
N GLY A 79 9.87 -16.74 7.68
CA GLY A 79 9.26 -16.04 8.81
C GLY A 79 9.67 -14.57 9.01
N GLU A 80 10.79 -14.10 8.44
CA GLU A 80 11.23 -12.70 8.64
C GLU A 80 10.40 -11.70 7.83
N ASP A 81 9.94 -12.10 6.64
CA ASP A 81 9.11 -11.24 5.80
C ASP A 81 7.70 -11.07 6.38
N THR A 82 7.15 -12.12 7.00
CA THR A 82 5.89 -12.06 7.75
C THR A 82 5.94 -11.01 8.86
N ALA A 83 7.07 -10.91 9.57
CA ALA A 83 7.24 -9.99 10.69
C ALA A 83 7.26 -8.51 10.26
N VAL A 84 7.60 -8.23 8.99
CA VAL A 84 7.69 -6.86 8.46
C VAL A 84 6.46 -6.49 7.65
N TYR A 85 5.99 -7.37 6.77
CA TYR A 85 4.97 -7.05 5.77
C TYR A 85 3.55 -7.52 6.16
N GLY A 86 3.43 -8.60 6.95
CA GLY A 86 2.15 -9.22 7.34
C GLY A 86 1.40 -9.94 6.20
N ILE A 87 1.59 -9.53 4.96
CA ILE A 87 1.08 -10.13 3.71
C ILE A 87 2.24 -10.32 2.72
N PRO A 88 2.06 -11.02 1.58
CA PRO A 88 3.13 -11.25 0.60
C PRO A 88 3.78 -9.94 0.11
N LYS A 89 5.12 -9.88 0.19
CA LYS A 89 5.92 -8.67 -0.14
C LYS A 89 5.78 -8.26 -1.61
N GLU A 90 5.42 -9.20 -2.48
CA GLU A 90 5.19 -9.02 -3.91
C GLU A 90 4.12 -7.96 -4.17
N LEU A 91 3.12 -7.84 -3.29
CA LEU A 91 2.09 -6.81 -3.38
C LEU A 91 2.68 -5.40 -3.20
N PHE A 92 3.72 -5.23 -2.37
CA PHE A 92 4.39 -3.94 -2.19
C PHE A 92 5.27 -3.59 -3.40
N HIS A 93 5.86 -4.56 -4.08
CA HIS A 93 6.52 -4.32 -5.37
C HIS A 93 5.53 -3.83 -6.43
N LEU A 94 4.29 -4.33 -6.40
CA LEU A 94 3.22 -3.85 -7.28
C LEU A 94 2.74 -2.44 -6.89
N VAL A 95 2.68 -2.11 -5.60
CA VAL A 95 2.43 -0.73 -5.11
C VAL A 95 3.44 0.24 -5.73
N ASP A 96 4.74 -0.08 -5.64
CA ASP A 96 5.81 0.78 -6.14
C ASP A 96 5.63 1.06 -7.64
N ARG A 97 5.37 0.01 -8.43
CA ARG A 97 5.15 0.13 -9.87
C ARG A 97 3.91 0.93 -10.24
N ILE A 98 2.83 0.75 -9.49
CA ILE A 98 1.59 1.53 -9.68
C ILE A 98 1.85 3.01 -9.38
N ASN A 99 2.63 3.31 -8.35
CA ASN A 99 2.98 4.69 -7.99
C ASN A 99 3.98 5.32 -8.98
N ASP A 100 4.91 4.54 -9.53
CA ASP A 100 5.77 4.96 -10.64
C ASP A 100 4.92 5.37 -11.85
N LEU A 101 3.94 4.53 -12.22
CA LEU A 101 2.98 4.85 -13.28
C LEU A 101 2.17 6.12 -12.92
N ALA A 102 1.70 6.26 -11.68
CA ALA A 102 0.97 7.44 -11.23
C ALA A 102 1.77 8.73 -11.42
N SER A 103 3.08 8.70 -11.16
CA SER A 103 3.97 9.85 -11.34
C SER A 103 4.09 10.30 -12.80
N LYS A 104 3.89 9.38 -13.75
CA LYS A 104 3.91 9.64 -15.20
C LYS A 104 2.57 10.14 -15.73
N ARG A 105 1.52 10.26 -14.91
CA ARG A 105 0.20 10.69 -15.38
C ARG A 105 0.21 12.06 -16.06
N GLY A 106 1.06 12.97 -15.60
CA GLY A 106 1.23 14.30 -16.19
C GLY A 106 1.92 14.31 -17.56
N THR A 107 2.51 13.21 -18.00
CA THR A 107 3.18 13.11 -19.30
C THR A 107 2.25 12.67 -20.44
N ARG A 108 0.96 12.45 -20.15
CA ARG A 108 -0.08 12.03 -21.11
C ARG A 108 -0.58 13.24 -21.91
N VAL A 109 0.25 13.73 -22.84
CA VAL A 109 0.01 14.98 -23.59
C VAL A 109 -0.39 14.78 -25.05
N ASP A 110 -0.11 13.60 -25.61
CA ASP A 110 -0.41 13.21 -26.99
C ASP A 110 -0.73 11.70 -27.09
N ASP A 111 -1.27 11.26 -28.23
CA ASP A 111 -1.70 9.87 -28.46
C ASP A 111 -0.57 8.85 -28.28
N ARG A 112 0.67 9.21 -28.62
CA ARG A 112 1.83 8.31 -28.45
C ARG A 112 2.17 8.15 -26.97
N SER A 113 2.19 9.25 -26.21
CA SER A 113 2.42 9.23 -24.77
C SER A 113 1.31 8.48 -24.02
N GLU A 114 0.05 8.63 -24.46
CA GLU A 114 -1.09 7.88 -23.95
C GLU A 114 -0.93 6.38 -24.23
N ALA A 115 -0.59 5.99 -25.47
CA ALA A 115 -0.38 4.59 -25.83
C ALA A 115 0.74 3.93 -25.01
N LEU A 116 1.85 4.64 -24.77
CA LEU A 116 2.95 4.16 -23.92
C LEU A 116 2.49 3.98 -22.46
N PHE A 117 1.76 4.94 -21.92
CA PHE A 117 1.20 4.87 -20.57
C PHE A 117 0.25 3.67 -20.42
N ARG A 118 -0.63 3.47 -21.40
CA ARG A 118 -1.57 2.33 -21.45
C ARG A 118 -0.86 1.00 -21.57
N HIS A 119 0.21 0.92 -22.37
CA HIS A 119 1.03 -0.28 -22.48
C HIS A 119 1.73 -0.62 -21.16
N GLU A 120 2.27 0.38 -20.45
CA GLU A 120 2.87 0.18 -19.13
C GLU A 120 1.83 -0.28 -18.09
N ALA A 121 0.65 0.34 -18.09
CA ALA A 121 -0.47 -0.08 -17.24
C ALA A 121 -0.90 -1.53 -17.53
N GLY A 122 -0.94 -1.93 -18.80
CA GLY A 122 -1.24 -3.31 -19.20
C GLY A 122 -0.24 -4.33 -18.66
N LYS A 123 1.06 -3.99 -18.66
CA LYS A 123 2.09 -4.84 -18.04
C LYS A 123 1.91 -4.99 -16.53
N ILE A 124 1.52 -3.92 -15.84
CA ILE A 124 1.25 -3.98 -14.39
C ILE A 124 0.00 -4.83 -14.12
N GLN A 125 -1.04 -4.69 -14.94
CA GLN A 125 -2.25 -5.51 -14.85
C GLN A 125 -1.93 -7.00 -15.04
N GLU A 126 -1.14 -7.37 -16.07
CA GLU A 126 -0.72 -8.76 -16.31
C GLU A 126 0.05 -9.33 -15.12
N GLN A 127 0.88 -8.53 -14.46
CA GLN A 127 1.57 -8.98 -13.25
C GLN A 127 0.65 -9.12 -12.05
N LEU A 128 -0.30 -8.19 -11.85
CA LEU A 128 -1.36 -8.33 -10.85
C LEU A 128 -2.22 -9.59 -11.08
N ASP A 129 -2.38 -10.03 -12.33
CA ASP A 129 -3.15 -11.23 -12.63
C ASP A 129 -2.38 -12.53 -12.37
N ASN A 130 -1.04 -12.48 -12.40
CA ASN A 130 -0.19 -13.67 -12.35
C ASN A 130 0.74 -13.74 -11.13
N TRP A 131 0.81 -12.71 -10.27
CA TRP A 131 1.82 -12.63 -9.20
C TRP A 131 1.84 -13.85 -8.27
N ALA A 132 0.68 -14.46 -8.00
CA ALA A 132 0.57 -15.59 -7.10
C ALA A 132 0.82 -16.95 -7.79
N TYR A 133 0.92 -17.00 -9.13
CA TYR A 133 1.00 -18.25 -9.88
C TYR A 133 2.23 -19.08 -9.51
N ASP A 134 3.38 -18.42 -9.40
CA ASP A 134 4.67 -19.04 -9.06
C ASP A 134 4.69 -19.65 -7.65
N TYR A 135 3.72 -19.26 -6.81
CA TYR A 135 3.56 -19.77 -5.44
C TYR A 135 2.51 -20.87 -5.33
N GLY A 136 1.93 -21.35 -6.44
CA GLY A 136 0.80 -22.29 -6.42
C GLY A 136 -0.56 -21.60 -6.22
N GLY A 137 -0.66 -20.32 -6.59
CA GLY A 137 -1.84 -19.48 -6.40
C GLY A 137 -1.88 -18.80 -5.03
N LEU A 138 -2.92 -18.00 -4.80
CA LEU A 138 -3.12 -17.26 -3.55
C LEU A 138 -2.94 -18.11 -2.28
N PRO A 139 -3.52 -19.33 -2.19
CA PRO A 139 -3.34 -20.17 -0.99
C PRO A 139 -1.87 -20.53 -0.74
N GLY A 140 -1.10 -20.80 -1.80
CA GLY A 140 0.31 -21.15 -1.68
C GLY A 140 1.18 -19.92 -1.35
N ALA A 141 0.85 -18.74 -1.90
CA ALA A 141 1.52 -17.49 -1.58
C ALA A 141 1.39 -17.08 -0.10
N VAL A 142 0.30 -17.46 0.57
CA VAL A 142 0.05 -17.12 1.99
C VAL A 142 0.33 -18.27 2.95
N ALA A 143 0.57 -19.49 2.45
CA ALA A 143 0.70 -20.70 3.26
C ALA A 143 1.81 -20.60 4.32
N SER A 144 2.90 -19.89 4.01
CA SER A 144 4.02 -19.67 4.93
C SER A 144 3.80 -18.55 5.95
N LEU A 145 2.84 -17.66 5.72
CA LEU A 145 2.64 -16.45 6.51
C LEU A 145 1.70 -16.67 7.70
N SER A 146 0.70 -17.55 7.57
CA SER A 146 -0.15 -17.97 8.71
C SER A 146 -0.79 -19.33 8.44
N PRO A 147 -0.31 -20.40 9.09
CA PRO A 147 -0.91 -21.73 8.98
C PRO A 147 -2.15 -21.91 9.88
N SER A 148 -2.46 -20.93 10.74
CA SER A 148 -3.43 -21.10 11.85
C SER A 148 -4.83 -20.56 11.57
N ASN A 149 -4.97 -19.67 10.58
CA ASN A 149 -6.22 -19.03 10.19
C ASN A 149 -6.08 -18.32 8.84
N ASP A 150 -7.22 -17.94 8.27
CA ASP A 150 -7.34 -17.32 6.94
C ASP A 150 -7.24 -15.78 6.96
N ASP A 151 -6.87 -15.14 8.09
CA ASP A 151 -6.80 -13.67 8.16
C ASP A 151 -5.79 -13.12 7.13
N VAL A 152 -4.62 -13.77 6.99
CA VAL A 152 -3.60 -13.36 6.02
C VAL A 152 -4.10 -13.52 4.59
N LEU A 153 -4.83 -14.61 4.30
CA LEU A 153 -5.45 -14.81 2.99
C LEU A 153 -6.42 -13.67 2.67
N HIS A 154 -7.30 -13.33 3.60
CA HIS A 154 -8.30 -12.29 3.39
C HIS A 154 -7.70 -10.87 3.34
N ALA A 155 -6.68 -10.58 4.15
CA ALA A 155 -5.93 -9.32 4.05
C ALA A 155 -5.21 -9.21 2.69
N THR A 156 -4.61 -10.30 2.21
CA THR A 156 -3.95 -10.39 0.90
C THR A 156 -4.94 -10.13 -0.24
N ILE A 157 -6.11 -10.77 -0.21
CA ILE A 157 -7.16 -10.54 -1.21
C ILE A 157 -7.62 -9.08 -1.19
N ALA A 158 -7.92 -8.52 -0.01
CA ALA A 158 -8.33 -7.12 0.11
C ALA A 158 -7.27 -6.17 -0.48
N TYR A 159 -5.99 -6.44 -0.20
CA TYR A 159 -4.87 -5.65 -0.71
C TYR A 159 -4.71 -5.76 -2.22
N GLU A 160 -4.81 -6.96 -2.79
CA GLU A 160 -4.77 -7.15 -4.24
C GLU A 160 -5.87 -6.36 -4.96
N TRP A 161 -7.12 -6.44 -4.46
CA TRP A 161 -8.23 -5.69 -5.05
C TRP A 161 -8.08 -4.17 -4.87
N ALA A 162 -7.45 -3.73 -3.78
CA ALA A 162 -7.08 -2.33 -3.60
C ALA A 162 -6.06 -1.85 -4.65
N LEU A 163 -5.08 -2.69 -5.01
CA LEU A 163 -4.13 -2.39 -6.09
C LEU A 163 -4.81 -2.34 -7.46
N ARG A 164 -5.73 -3.27 -7.74
CA ARG A 164 -6.54 -3.27 -8.97
C ARG A 164 -7.36 -1.99 -9.09
N LEU A 165 -8.02 -1.58 -8.01
CA LEU A 165 -8.76 -0.31 -7.94
C LEU A 165 -7.83 0.89 -8.13
N ARG A 166 -6.65 0.88 -7.50
CA ARG A 166 -5.68 1.96 -7.61
C ARG A 166 -5.16 2.12 -9.03
N LEU A 167 -4.80 1.02 -9.69
CA LEU A 167 -4.39 1.02 -11.09
C LEU A 167 -5.49 1.58 -11.98
N HIS A 168 -6.74 1.13 -11.80
CA HIS A 168 -7.89 1.66 -12.53
C HIS A 168 -8.06 3.17 -12.32
N GLN A 169 -7.93 3.66 -11.08
CA GLN A 169 -8.06 5.09 -10.78
C GLN A 169 -6.98 5.94 -11.47
N ILE A 170 -5.77 5.40 -11.60
CA ILE A 170 -4.65 6.04 -12.29
C ILE A 170 -4.90 6.08 -13.80
N THR A 171 -5.42 5.00 -14.39
CA THR A 171 -5.66 4.90 -15.83
C THR A 171 -6.90 5.65 -16.29
N GLU A 172 -8.06 5.38 -15.67
CA GLU A 172 -9.38 5.89 -16.09
C GLU A 172 -9.87 7.11 -15.31
N GLY A 173 -9.33 7.37 -14.11
CA GLY A 173 -9.84 8.42 -13.23
C GLY A 173 -10.71 7.91 -12.08
N TYR A 174 -11.39 8.83 -11.41
CA TYR A 174 -12.07 8.57 -10.13
C TYR A 174 -13.59 8.47 -10.24
N SER A 175 -14.12 8.32 -11.46
CA SER A 175 -15.54 8.07 -11.68
C SER A 175 -15.94 6.74 -11.05
N LEU A 176 -17.14 6.69 -10.49
CA LEU A 176 -17.74 5.45 -10.04
C LEU A 176 -18.31 4.71 -11.26
N GLY A 177 -18.25 3.38 -11.25
CA GLY A 177 -18.75 2.50 -12.30
C GLY A 177 -18.56 1.04 -11.92
N ASP A 178 -19.02 0.11 -12.76
CA ASP A 178 -19.13 -1.31 -12.42
C ASP A 178 -17.81 -1.93 -11.93
N LYS A 179 -16.69 -1.65 -12.63
CA LYS A 179 -15.37 -2.13 -12.22
C LYS A 179 -14.93 -1.60 -10.85
N VAL A 180 -15.31 -0.36 -10.52
CA VAL A 180 -15.04 0.23 -9.21
C VAL A 180 -15.90 -0.43 -8.14
N SER A 181 -17.19 -0.64 -8.41
CA SER A 181 -18.10 -1.34 -7.48
C SER A 181 -17.61 -2.74 -7.16
N GLU A 182 -17.22 -3.51 -8.19
CA GLU A 182 -16.68 -4.86 -8.01
C GLU A 182 -15.44 -4.84 -7.11
N CYS A 183 -14.49 -3.93 -7.35
CA CYS A 183 -13.31 -3.83 -6.49
C CYS A 183 -13.68 -3.47 -5.04
N VAL A 184 -14.58 -2.50 -4.85
CA VAL A 184 -15.04 -2.06 -3.52
C VAL A 184 -15.70 -3.22 -2.76
N GLU A 185 -16.60 -3.96 -3.42
CA GLU A 185 -17.28 -5.13 -2.86
C GLU A 185 -16.26 -6.21 -2.42
N ARG A 186 -15.32 -6.57 -3.30
CA ARG A 186 -14.30 -7.58 -3.00
C ARG A 186 -13.38 -7.17 -1.84
N ILE A 187 -13.01 -5.89 -1.76
CA ILE A 187 -12.23 -5.35 -0.64
C ILE A 187 -13.02 -5.48 0.66
N ILE A 188 -14.28 -5.02 0.67
CA ILE A 188 -15.12 -5.01 1.87
C ILE A 188 -15.42 -6.44 2.34
N GLU A 189 -15.83 -7.33 1.45
CA GLU A 189 -16.11 -8.74 1.76
C GLU A 189 -14.89 -9.44 2.37
N SER A 190 -13.69 -9.16 1.86
CA SER A 190 -12.46 -9.76 2.35
C SER A 190 -12.04 -9.14 3.68
N ALA A 191 -12.09 -7.81 3.79
CA ALA A 191 -11.75 -7.11 5.03
C ALA A 191 -12.64 -7.56 6.20
N GLN A 192 -13.95 -7.77 5.97
CA GLN A 192 -14.87 -8.24 7.01
C GLN A 192 -14.56 -9.65 7.54
N LYS A 193 -13.87 -10.48 6.75
CA LYS A 193 -13.46 -11.83 7.17
C LYS A 193 -12.20 -11.83 8.02
N VAL A 194 -11.40 -10.77 7.98
CA VAL A 194 -10.26 -10.57 8.88
C VAL A 194 -10.80 -10.19 10.26
N ARG A 195 -10.42 -10.95 11.28
CA ARG A 195 -10.84 -10.72 12.67
C ARG A 195 -10.32 -9.38 13.20
N TYR A 196 -11.13 -8.73 14.03
CA TYR A 196 -10.68 -7.54 14.78
C TYR A 196 -9.52 -7.89 15.71
N GLY A 197 -8.50 -7.03 15.77
CA GLY A 197 -7.29 -7.27 16.55
C GLY A 197 -6.37 -8.36 15.97
N SER A 198 -6.61 -8.82 14.74
CA SER A 198 -5.66 -9.68 14.02
C SER A 198 -4.33 -8.95 13.80
N SER A 199 -3.22 -9.69 13.75
CA SER A 199 -1.89 -9.11 13.52
C SER A 199 -1.77 -8.43 12.14
N VAL A 200 -2.61 -8.81 11.18
CA VAL A 200 -2.68 -8.20 9.84
C VAL A 200 -3.75 -7.11 9.71
N GLU A 201 -4.36 -6.68 10.82
CA GLU A 201 -5.38 -5.61 10.80
C GLU A 201 -4.81 -4.32 10.21
N SER A 202 -3.55 -3.99 10.52
CA SER A 202 -2.87 -2.81 9.96
C SER A 202 -2.71 -2.85 8.43
N CYS A 203 -2.60 -4.06 7.82
CA CYS A 203 -2.53 -4.24 6.38
C CYS A 203 -3.84 -3.90 5.66
N LEU A 204 -4.94 -3.69 6.40
CA LEU A 204 -6.23 -3.30 5.82
C LEU A 204 -6.41 -1.80 5.67
N LEU A 205 -5.49 -0.97 6.19
CA LEU A 205 -5.68 0.47 6.13
C LEU A 205 -5.74 0.98 4.68
N PHE A 206 -4.74 0.68 3.86
CA PHE A 206 -4.77 1.03 2.43
C PHE A 206 -6.03 0.49 1.71
N PRO A 207 -6.38 -0.81 1.82
CA PRO A 207 -7.64 -1.33 1.27
C PRO A 207 -8.88 -0.58 1.72
N LEU A 208 -9.03 -0.28 3.00
CA LEU A 208 -10.20 0.41 3.55
C LEU A 208 -10.27 1.86 3.05
N VAL A 209 -9.14 2.54 2.88
CA VAL A 209 -9.11 3.88 2.28
C VAL A 209 -9.47 3.84 0.80
N MET A 210 -8.98 2.84 0.07
CA MET A 210 -9.33 2.65 -1.35
C MET A 210 -10.82 2.38 -1.52
N ALA A 211 -11.38 1.47 -0.73
CA ALA A 211 -12.81 1.17 -0.73
C ALA A 211 -13.64 2.37 -0.26
N GLY A 212 -13.25 3.01 0.85
CA GLY A 212 -13.93 4.18 1.41
C GLY A 212 -13.92 5.38 0.47
N GLY A 213 -12.83 5.62 -0.25
CA GLY A 213 -12.73 6.67 -1.26
C GLY A 213 -13.61 6.42 -2.49
N SER A 214 -14.06 5.18 -2.70
CA SER A 214 -14.79 4.73 -3.89
C SER A 214 -16.17 4.13 -3.61
N CYS A 215 -16.63 4.06 -2.38
CA CYS A 215 -17.95 3.52 -2.05
C CYS A 215 -19.09 4.47 -2.41
N ASP A 216 -20.21 3.90 -2.83
CA ASP A 216 -21.35 4.61 -3.39
C ASP A 216 -22.60 4.57 -2.49
N CYS A 217 -22.68 3.59 -1.59
CA CYS A 217 -23.83 3.38 -0.71
C CYS A 217 -23.49 3.49 0.78
N LEU A 218 -24.52 3.81 1.58
CA LEU A 218 -24.39 4.01 3.03
C LEU A 218 -23.90 2.75 3.75
N GLY A 219 -24.32 1.56 3.32
CA GLY A 219 -23.91 0.29 3.93
C GLY A 219 -22.39 0.08 3.87
N GLN A 220 -21.79 0.30 2.70
CA GLN A 220 -20.33 0.23 2.53
C GLN A 220 -19.61 1.28 3.37
N ARG A 221 -20.13 2.51 3.44
CA ARG A 221 -19.55 3.58 4.28
C ARG A 221 -19.52 3.19 5.75
N LEU A 222 -20.61 2.64 6.28
CA LEU A 222 -20.70 2.20 7.67
C LEU A 222 -19.69 1.09 7.99
N ILE A 223 -19.51 0.12 7.09
CA ILE A 223 -18.52 -0.95 7.28
C ILE A 223 -17.09 -0.38 7.30
N VAL A 224 -16.75 0.47 6.32
CA VAL A 224 -15.41 1.10 6.28
C VAL A 224 -15.17 1.95 7.51
N GLN A 225 -16.16 2.74 7.93
CA GLN A 225 -16.05 3.61 9.11
C GLN A 225 -15.82 2.79 10.37
N ASP A 226 -16.60 1.72 10.59
CA ASP A 226 -16.45 0.85 11.74
C ASP A 226 -15.04 0.24 11.82
N ARG A 227 -14.56 -0.32 10.70
CA ARG A 227 -13.21 -0.93 10.64
C ARG A 227 -12.11 0.08 10.96
N LEU A 228 -12.19 1.28 10.40
CA LEU A 228 -11.20 2.33 10.67
C LEU A 228 -11.26 2.81 12.12
N MET A 229 -12.47 2.93 12.71
CA MET A 229 -12.63 3.31 14.12
C MET A 229 -12.07 2.26 15.08
N VAL A 230 -12.24 0.96 14.79
CA VAL A 230 -11.65 -0.09 15.61
C VAL A 230 -10.13 -0.08 15.47
N MET A 231 -9.62 0.00 14.24
CA MET A 231 -8.18 0.06 13.96
C MET A 231 -7.50 1.26 14.64
N GLU A 232 -8.17 2.42 14.68
CA GLU A 232 -7.69 3.62 15.39
C GLU A 232 -7.44 3.33 16.88
N ARG A 233 -8.27 2.48 17.50
CA ARG A 233 -8.15 2.09 18.91
C ARG A 233 -7.14 0.96 19.14
N THR A 234 -6.98 0.04 18.18
CA THR A 234 -6.11 -1.15 18.35
C THR A 234 -4.67 -0.89 17.93
N CYS A 235 -4.43 -0.13 16.86
CA CYS A 235 -3.08 0.14 16.36
C CYS A 235 -2.46 1.40 16.98
N GLY A 236 -3.26 2.36 17.46
CA GLY A 236 -2.79 3.50 18.26
C GLY A 236 -1.96 4.56 17.52
N PHE A 237 -2.06 4.62 16.19
CA PHE A 237 -1.34 5.59 15.38
C PHE A 237 -2.26 6.64 14.74
N GLY A 238 -1.83 7.90 14.74
CA GLY A 238 -2.60 9.04 14.24
C GLY A 238 -2.87 9.03 12.73
N TYR A 239 -2.07 8.31 11.94
CA TYR A 239 -2.32 8.19 10.50
C TYR A 239 -3.63 7.42 10.19
N ILE A 240 -4.11 6.55 11.10
CA ILE A 240 -5.39 5.84 10.92
C ILE A 240 -6.56 6.80 11.11
N HIS A 241 -6.47 7.66 12.13
CA HIS A 241 -7.44 8.73 12.35
C HIS A 241 -7.52 9.65 11.12
N GLN A 242 -6.38 10.11 10.61
CA GLN A 242 -6.33 10.93 9.41
C GLN A 242 -6.86 10.20 8.15
N SER A 243 -6.62 8.90 8.03
CA SER A 243 -7.17 8.09 6.94
C SER A 243 -8.69 8.02 6.99
N ARG A 244 -9.27 7.92 8.19
CA ARG A 244 -10.72 8.00 8.39
C ARG A 244 -11.26 9.39 8.05
N GLU A 245 -10.62 10.45 8.50
CA GLU A 245 -10.99 11.83 8.13
C GLU A 245 -10.94 12.06 6.62
N LEU A 246 -9.94 11.52 5.92
CA LEU A 246 -9.82 11.60 4.47
C LEU A 246 -11.06 11.00 3.79
N VAL A 247 -11.45 9.79 4.21
CA VAL A 247 -12.60 9.08 3.66
C VAL A 247 -13.91 9.83 3.97
N GLU A 248 -14.08 10.33 5.19
CA GLU A 248 -15.24 11.14 5.58
C GLU A 248 -15.34 12.45 4.77
N LYS A 249 -14.20 13.11 4.48
CA LYS A 249 -14.15 14.28 3.58
C LYS A 249 -14.58 13.92 2.16
N VAL A 250 -14.15 12.77 1.63
CA VAL A 250 -14.57 12.28 0.31
C VAL A 250 -16.09 12.10 0.27
N TRP A 251 -16.67 11.47 1.30
CA TRP A 251 -18.11 11.25 1.38
C TRP A 251 -18.90 12.54 1.38
N LYS A 252 -18.45 13.52 2.17
CA LYS A 252 -19.07 14.84 2.23
C LYS A 252 -19.01 15.57 0.89
N ARG A 253 -17.87 15.52 0.17
CA ARG A 253 -17.76 16.15 -1.16
C ARG A 253 -18.62 15.49 -2.21
N ARG A 254 -18.80 14.17 -2.14
CA ARG A 254 -19.65 13.43 -3.08
C ARG A 254 -21.13 13.85 -3.01
N GLU A 255 -21.56 14.56 -1.96
CA GLU A 255 -22.89 15.16 -1.89
C GLU A 255 -23.06 16.32 -2.89
N THR A 256 -21.97 16.99 -3.28
CA THR A 256 -21.99 18.17 -4.16
C THR A 256 -21.17 18.01 -5.45
N GLU A 257 -20.24 17.05 -5.48
CA GLU A 257 -19.30 16.82 -6.59
C GLU A 257 -19.52 15.42 -7.21
N PRO A 258 -19.73 15.31 -8.53
CA PRO A 258 -19.97 14.02 -9.18
C PRO A 258 -18.74 13.10 -9.19
N ILE A 259 -17.53 13.68 -9.21
CA ILE A 259 -16.26 12.95 -9.21
C ILE A 259 -15.37 13.55 -8.14
N VAL A 260 -15.03 12.75 -7.12
CA VAL A 260 -14.15 13.17 -6.02
C VAL A 260 -12.85 12.38 -6.08
N ASN A 261 -11.73 13.08 -6.18
CA ASN A 261 -10.39 12.50 -6.23
C ASN A 261 -9.76 12.52 -4.83
N TRP A 262 -9.83 11.40 -4.11
CA TRP A 262 -9.27 11.28 -2.75
C TRP A 262 -7.77 11.60 -2.71
N ALA A 263 -7.00 11.26 -3.74
CA ALA A 263 -5.56 11.50 -3.77
C ALA A 263 -5.24 13.00 -3.86
N ARG A 264 -6.11 13.77 -4.51
CA ARG A 264 -6.03 15.24 -4.53
C ARG A 264 -6.32 15.82 -3.14
N ILE A 265 -7.39 15.39 -2.48
CA ILE A 265 -7.71 15.83 -1.11
C ILE A 265 -6.54 15.53 -0.17
N ARG A 266 -6.01 14.30 -0.24
CA ARG A 266 -4.86 13.90 0.56
C ARG A 266 -3.65 14.80 0.31
N TYR A 267 -3.32 15.07 -0.95
CA TYR A 267 -2.17 15.88 -1.31
C TYR A 267 -2.31 17.37 -0.94
N GLU A 268 -3.47 17.96 -1.19
CA GLU A 268 -3.70 19.40 -1.04
C GLU A 268 -4.07 19.80 0.41
N GLU A 269 -4.68 18.91 1.18
CA GLU A 269 -5.32 19.27 2.45
C GLU A 269 -4.90 18.41 3.64
N MET A 270 -4.19 17.30 3.41
CA MET A 270 -3.78 16.36 4.45
C MET A 270 -2.30 16.05 4.31
N GLY A 271 -1.49 17.11 4.36
CA GLY A 271 -0.04 17.02 4.25
C GLY A 271 0.56 16.12 5.34
N GLY A 272 1.36 15.14 4.92
CA GLY A 272 2.04 14.21 5.83
C GLY A 272 1.32 12.87 6.02
N LEU A 273 0.06 12.73 5.59
CA LEU A 273 -0.68 11.47 5.70
C LEU A 273 0.02 10.35 4.91
N ALA A 274 0.42 9.29 5.60
CA ALA A 274 0.92 8.03 5.05
C ALA A 274 -0.18 6.95 5.08
N LEU A 275 -0.30 6.18 4.01
CA LEU A 275 -1.32 5.17 3.74
C LEU A 275 -0.55 3.91 3.41
N TYR A 276 -0.70 2.90 4.24
CA TYR A 276 -0.05 1.60 4.09
C TYR A 276 -1.03 0.47 4.34
#